data_AF-A0A6A3IHF0-F1
#
_entry.id   AF-A0A6A3IHF0-F1
#
_cell.length_a   1.000
_cell.length_b   1.000
_cell.length_c   1.000
_cell.angle_alpha   90.00
_cell.angle_beta   90.00
_cell.angle_gamma   90.00
#
_symmetry.space_group_name_H-M   'P 1'
#
loop_
_entity.id
_entity.type
_entity.pdbx_description
1 polymer ?
#
loop_
_entity_poly.entity_id
_entity_poly.type
_entity_poly.pdbx_seq_one_letter_code
_entity_poly.pdbx_strand_id
1 'polypeptide(L)'
;MATLKLYKQELQVTHERIRGHLEKISELTTMINDVQRVDYIKYRLMQIGGHDRAFRYIVSDLRYKGELEQLFDLPFDEILQAYLSMLDRRNRIVHKWAMSM
;
A
#
# COMPACT_ATOMS: atom_id res chain seq x y z
N MET A 1 26.26 9.52 -42.03
CA MET A 1 24.88 9.92 -41.64
C MET A 1 24.01 8.72 -41.22
N ALA A 2 24.05 7.57 -41.88
CA ALA A 2 23.24 6.40 -41.52
C ALA A 2 23.48 5.85 -40.10
N THR A 3 24.74 5.75 -39.66
CA THR A 3 25.11 5.26 -38.33
C THR A 3 24.57 6.14 -37.20
N LEU A 4 24.60 7.47 -37.38
CA LEU A 4 24.03 8.41 -36.40
C LEU A 4 22.50 8.24 -36.27
N LYS A 5 21.81 7.92 -37.38
CA LYS A 5 20.37 7.66 -37.38
C LYS A 5 20.05 6.36 -36.64
N LEU A 6 20.86 5.32 -36.85
CA LEU A 6 20.73 4.04 -36.14
C LEU A 6 20.90 4.22 -34.62
N TYR A 7 21.97 4.90 -34.18
CA TYR A 7 22.19 5.14 -32.75
C TYR A 7 21.07 5.97 -32.10
N LYS A 8 20.49 6.95 -32.81
CA LYS A 8 19.33 7.70 -32.31
C LYS A 8 18.10 6.81 -32.12
N GLN A 9 17.86 5.87 -33.03
CA GLN A 9 16.75 4.92 -32.92
C GLN A 9 16.95 3.94 -31.76
N GLU A 10 18.16 3.40 -31.60
CA GLU A 10 18.50 2.51 -30.48
C GLU A 10 18.36 3.23 -29.12
N LEU A 11 18.81 4.49 -29.04
CA LEU A 11 18.65 5.31 -27.85
C LEU A 11 17.17 5.56 -27.52
N GLN A 12 16.35 5.84 -28.54
CA GLN A 12 14.91 6.03 -28.35
C GLN A 12 14.25 4.77 -27.79
N VAL A 13 14.50 3.60 -28.40
CA VAL A 13 13.97 2.32 -27.92
C VAL A 13 14.40 2.05 -26.47
N THR A 14 15.64 2.39 -26.14
CA THR A 14 16.18 2.22 -24.78
C THR A 14 15.49 3.15 -23.79
N HIS A 15 15.27 4.42 -24.12
CA HIS A 15 14.52 5.36 -23.29
C HIS A 15 13.07 4.91 -23.06
N GLU A 16 12.38 4.44 -24.10
CA GLU A 16 11.01 3.93 -23.97
C GLU A 16 10.96 2.71 -23.05
N ARG A 17 11.93 1.80 -23.16
CA ARG A 17 12.06 0.64 -22.26
C ARG A 17 12.31 1.07 -20.81
N ILE A 18 13.25 2.00 -20.58
CA ILE A 18 13.56 2.51 -19.24
C ILE A 18 12.32 3.15 -18.62
N ARG A 19 11.59 3.98 -19.38
CA ARG A 19 10.34 4.59 -18.93
C ARG A 19 9.32 3.53 -18.50
N GLY A 20 9.11 2.49 -19.30
CA GLY A 20 8.21 1.40 -18.92
C GLY A 20 8.65 0.64 -17.67
N HIS A 21 9.96 0.52 -17.41
CA HIS A 21 10.46 -0.05 -16.16
C HIS A 21 10.23 0.87 -14.96
N LEU A 22 10.40 2.18 -15.12
CA LEU A 22 10.15 3.16 -14.06
C LEU A 22 8.66 3.18 -13.66
N GLU A 23 7.75 3.10 -14.62
CA GLU A 23 6.30 2.98 -14.36
C GLU A 23 5.99 1.75 -13.51
N LYS A 24 6.54 0.58 -13.88
CA LYS A 24 6.38 -0.67 -13.09
C LYS A 24 6.98 -0.57 -11.69
N ILE A 25 8.14 0.07 -11.54
CA ILE A 25 8.76 0.29 -10.22
C ILE A 25 7.86 1.17 -9.35
N SER A 26 7.26 2.22 -9.92
CA SER A 26 6.32 3.08 -9.21
C SER A 26 5.07 2.32 -8.73
N GLU A 27 4.51 1.47 -9.59
CA GLU A 27 3.39 0.59 -9.22
C GLU A 27 3.77 -0.36 -8.07
N LEU A 28 4.90 -1.05 -8.18
CA LEU A 28 5.39 -1.97 -7.15
C LEU A 28 5.67 -1.25 -5.82
N THR A 29 6.25 -0.05 -5.89
CA THR A 29 6.51 0.78 -4.70
C THR A 29 5.21 1.14 -3.98
N THR A 30 4.17 1.50 -4.74
CA THR A 30 2.84 1.78 -4.19
C THR A 30 2.25 0.54 -3.50
N MET A 31 2.36 -0.63 -4.13
CA MET A 31 1.89 -1.89 -3.54
C MET A 31 2.63 -2.24 -2.25
N ILE A 32 3.95 -2.06 -2.21
CA ILE A 32 4.76 -2.30 -1.00
C ILE A 32 4.31 -1.38 0.13
N ASN A 33 4.10 -0.09 -0.18
CA ASN A 33 3.61 0.88 0.80
C ASN A 33 2.23 0.49 1.37
N ASP A 34 1.29 0.05 0.53
CA ASP A 34 -0.02 -0.42 0.99
C ASP A 34 0.10 -1.61 1.96
N VAL A 35 0.97 -2.59 1.66
CA VAL A 35 1.22 -3.75 2.53
C VAL A 35 1.85 -3.33 3.85
N GLN A 36 2.94 -2.57 3.79
CA GLN A 36 3.67 -2.11 4.98
C GLN A 36 2.81 -1.24 5.88
N ARG A 37 1.97 -0.37 5.30
CA ARG A 37 1.04 0.47 6.07
C ARG A 37 0.04 -0.37 6.86
N VAL A 38 -0.54 -1.41 6.25
CA VAL A 38 -1.45 -2.33 6.97
C VAL A 38 -0.74 -3.01 8.14
N ASP A 39 0.47 -3.52 7.91
CA ASP A 39 1.21 -4.25 8.95
C ASP A 39 1.58 -3.32 10.12
N TYR A 40 2.00 -2.07 9.81
CA TYR A 40 2.23 -1.05 10.82
C TYR A 40 0.98 -0.72 11.63
N ILE A 41 -0.17 -0.49 10.97
CA ILE A 41 -1.43 -0.20 11.65
C ILE A 41 -1.83 -1.37 12.55
N LYS A 42 -1.76 -2.62 12.06
CA LYS A 42 -2.07 -3.80 12.86
C LYS A 42 -1.18 -3.91 14.10
N TYR A 43 0.13 -3.69 13.94
CA TYR A 43 1.07 -3.66 15.06
C TYR A 43 0.66 -2.60 16.10
N ARG A 44 0.33 -1.37 15.67
CA ARG A 44 -0.12 -0.31 16.58
C ARG A 44 -1.45 -0.64 17.25
N LEU A 45 -2.40 -1.24 16.55
CA LEU A 45 -3.68 -1.67 17.13
C LEU A 45 -3.48 -2.77 18.18
N MET A 46 -2.50 -3.67 18.03
CA MET A 46 -2.14 -4.63 19.07
C MET A 46 -1.64 -3.93 20.34
N GLN A 47 -0.86 -2.85 20.20
CA GLN A 47 -0.39 -2.06 21.36
C GLN A 47 -1.54 -1.34 22.08
N ILE A 48 -2.54 -0.85 21.33
CA ILE A 48 -3.69 -0.12 21.87
C ILE A 48 -4.69 -1.06 22.55
N GLY A 49 -5.14 -2.09 21.83
CA GLY A 49 -6.29 -2.90 22.22
C GLY A 49 -5.96 -4.32 22.71
N GLY A 50 -4.67 -4.69 22.71
CA GLY A 50 -4.18 -6.02 23.05
C GLY A 50 -4.27 -7.02 21.89
N HIS A 51 -3.76 -8.24 22.14
CA HIS A 51 -3.65 -9.30 21.13
C HIS A 51 -4.93 -10.13 20.94
N ASP A 52 -5.85 -10.09 21.92
CA ASP A 52 -6.99 -11.02 21.98
C ASP A 52 -8.25 -10.49 21.28
N ARG A 53 -8.17 -9.30 20.67
CA ARG A 53 -9.30 -8.62 20.04
C ARG A 53 -9.10 -8.49 18.55
N ALA A 54 -10.16 -8.78 17.80
CA ALA A 54 -10.17 -8.47 16.37
C ALA A 54 -10.01 -6.96 16.16
N PHE A 55 -9.09 -6.56 15.29
CA PHE A 55 -8.79 -5.15 15.02
C PHE A 55 -10.00 -4.29 14.67
N ARG A 56 -10.99 -4.86 13.97
CA ARG A 56 -12.25 -4.17 13.64
C ARG A 56 -12.99 -3.65 14.87
N TYR A 57 -12.86 -4.33 16.02
CA TYR A 57 -13.48 -3.93 17.27
C TYR A 57 -12.61 -2.95 18.05
N ILE A 58 -11.30 -2.89 17.78
CA ILE A 58 -10.42 -1.89 18.37
C ILE A 58 -10.65 -0.55 17.68
N VAL A 59 -10.65 -0.52 16.34
CA VAL A 59 -10.82 0.71 15.54
C VAL A 59 -12.19 1.38 15.68
N SER A 60 -13.20 0.68 16.20
CA SER A 60 -14.55 1.21 16.44
C SER A 60 -14.85 1.49 17.92
N ASP A 61 -13.87 1.29 18.80
CA ASP A 61 -14.05 1.46 20.24
C ASP A 61 -13.75 2.91 20.66
N LEU A 62 -14.78 3.60 21.15
CA LEU A 62 -14.67 4.99 21.61
C LEU A 62 -13.62 5.19 22.70
N ARG A 63 -13.27 4.14 23.45
CA ARG A 63 -12.24 4.20 24.50
C ARG A 63 -10.86 4.57 23.95
N TYR A 64 -10.60 4.25 22.68
CA TYR A 64 -9.31 4.50 22.03
C TYR A 64 -9.36 5.67 21.05
N LYS A 65 -10.44 6.48 21.06
CA LYS A 65 -10.68 7.53 20.06
C LYS A 65 -9.45 8.39 19.78
N GLY A 66 -8.83 8.98 20.80
CA GLY A 66 -7.69 9.89 20.62
C GLY A 66 -6.46 9.20 20.02
N GLU A 67 -6.15 7.98 20.45
CA GLU A 67 -5.03 7.21 19.90
C GLU A 67 -5.28 6.78 18.45
N LEU A 68 -6.53 6.45 18.13
CA LEU A 68 -6.93 6.06 16.78
C LEU A 68 -6.94 7.25 15.82
N GLU A 69 -7.47 8.40 16.22
CA GLU A 69 -7.42 9.63 15.40
C GLU A 69 -5.97 10.03 15.11
N GLN A 70 -5.06 9.91 16.09
CA GLN A 70 -3.62 10.13 15.87
C GLN A 70 -2.98 9.08 14.97
N LEU A 71 -3.34 7.80 15.12
CA LEU A 71 -2.76 6.72 14.34
C LEU A 71 -3.16 6.78 12.86
N PHE A 72 -4.42 7.11 12.59
CA PHE A 72 -4.98 7.15 11.24
C PHE A 72 -4.85 8.52 10.59
N ASP A 73 -4.64 9.58 11.37
CA ASP A 73 -4.69 10.99 10.94
C ASP A 73 -6.04 11.32 10.27
N LEU A 74 -7.13 10.85 10.90
CA LEU A 74 -8.50 10.94 10.41
C LEU A 74 -9.49 11.12 11.58
N PRO A 75 -10.66 11.75 11.33
CA PRO A 75 -11.76 11.75 12.29
C PRO A 75 -12.22 10.33 12.64
N PHE A 76 -12.55 10.09 13.91
CA PHE A 76 -12.87 8.74 14.41
C PHE A 76 -13.98 8.02 13.64
N ASP A 77 -14.99 8.74 13.17
CA ASP A 77 -16.12 8.22 12.41
C ASP A 77 -15.72 7.71 11.01
N GLU A 78 -14.57 8.12 10.48
CA GLU A 78 -14.05 7.66 9.18
C GLU A 78 -13.10 6.46 9.31
N ILE A 79 -12.56 6.20 10.51
CA ILE A 79 -11.46 5.24 10.72
C ILE A 79 -11.84 3.81 10.32
N LEU A 80 -13.04 3.35 10.67
CA LEU A 80 -13.46 1.98 10.34
C LEU A 80 -13.48 1.77 8.81
N GLN A 81 -14.03 2.73 8.07
CA GLN A 81 -14.11 2.66 6.61
C GLN A 81 -12.72 2.74 5.98
N ALA A 82 -11.84 3.60 6.50
CA ALA A 82 -10.45 3.71 6.06
C ALA A 82 -9.68 2.41 6.29
N TYR A 83 -9.83 1.79 7.46
CA TYR A 83 -9.21 0.52 7.80
C TYR A 83 -9.66 -0.63 6.88
N LEU A 84 -10.97 -0.76 6.64
CA LEU A 84 -11.52 -1.78 5.74
C LEU A 84 -11.03 -1.59 4.29
N SER A 85 -11.01 -0.35 3.81
CA SER A 85 -10.52 -0.02 2.46
C SER A 85 -9.03 -0.35 2.30
N MET A 86 -8.24 -0.09 3.33
CA MET A 86 -6.81 -0.42 3.36
C MET A 86 -6.58 -1.94 3.35
N LEU A 87 -7.38 -2.70 4.12
CA LEU A 87 -7.34 -4.16 4.11
C LEU A 87 -7.70 -4.72 2.73
N ASP A 88 -8.72 -4.19 2.07
CA ASP A 88 -9.13 -4.64 0.73
C ASP A 88 -8.01 -4.41 -0.29
N ARG A 89 -7.36 -3.24 -0.31
CA ARG A 89 -6.19 -2.97 -1.18
C ARG A 89 -5.08 -3.98 -0.95
N ARG A 90 -4.67 -4.19 0.31
CA ARG A 90 -3.63 -5.16 0.68
C ARG A 90 -4.02 -6.58 0.28
N ASN A 91 -5.28 -6.95 0.45
CA ASN A 91 -5.79 -8.27 0.09
C ASN A 91 -5.75 -8.49 -1.42
N ARG A 92 -6.15 -7.51 -2.24
CA ARG A 92 -6.00 -7.60 -3.70
C ARG A 92 -4.55 -7.80 -4.12
N ILE A 93 -3.61 -7.14 -3.44
CA ILE A 93 -2.18 -7.31 -3.68
C ILE A 93 -1.75 -8.74 -3.31
N VAL A 94 -2.01 -9.18 -2.08
CA VAL A 94 -1.46 -10.46 -1.58
C VAL A 94 -2.18 -11.67 -2.15
N HIS A 95 -3.52 -11.65 -2.26
CA HIS A 95 -4.28 -12.80 -2.77
C HIS A 95 -4.08 -13.04 -4.25
N LYS A 96 -3.76 -12.01 -5.05
CA LYS A 96 -3.31 -12.19 -6.43
C LYS A 96 -2.14 -13.18 -6.51
N TRP A 97 -1.20 -13.11 -5.58
CA TRP A 97 -0.03 -13.99 -5.55
C TRP A 97 -0.26 -15.28 -4.76
N ALA A 98 -1.14 -15.26 -3.75
CA ALA A 98 -1.46 -16.43 -2.94
C ALA A 98 -2.31 -17.47 -3.69
N MET A 99 -3.13 -17.07 -4.67
CA MET A 99 -3.91 -18.00 -5.52
C MET A 99 -3.16 -18.45 -6.77
N SER A 100 -1.95 -17.94 -6.99
CA SER A 100 -1.08 -18.29 -8.12
C SER A 100 -0.02 -19.35 -7.76
N MET A 101 -0.02 -19.83 -6.52
CA MET A 101 0.85 -20.87 -5.96
C MET A 101 0.05 -22.15 -5.73
#